data_AF-A0A3A8KN09-F1
#
_entry.id   AF-A0A3A8KN09-F1
#
_cell.length_a   1.000
_cell.length_b   1.000
_cell.length_c   1.000
_cell.angle_alpha   90.00
_cell.angle_beta   90.00
_cell.angle_gamma   90.00
#
_symmetry.space_group_name_H-M   'P 1'
#
loop_
_entity.id
_entity.type
_entity.pdbx_description
1 polymer ?
#
loop_
_entity_poly.entity_id
_entity_poly.type
_entity_poly.pdbx_seq_one_letter_code
_entity_poly.pdbx_strand_id
1 'polypeptide(L)'
;MASARLVRSCCVLVLLFFAMPWVAQGQEAAAPLPDGKAWLAEHNAEAVRVNRVAMGILFGWAVLNIGTGVAGHFASEGETRAFFQANAAWNVVNLTIAVLGYHGQATADPGSWDLARSLSEGQRMEKLLLFNAGLDVGYLAFGGFLWERGARKDSARLRGWGKSLLVQGGFLLVFDGVLTFLNARLNGELTARLVPAPDGIGLMLTWP
;
A
#
# COMPACT_ATOMS: atom_id res chain seq x y z
N MET A 1 2.58 -1.42 -32.55
CA MET A 1 3.60 -0.54 -31.93
C MET A 1 3.02 0.49 -30.95
N ALA A 2 1.70 0.75 -30.93
CA ALA A 2 1.05 1.65 -29.96
C ALA A 2 0.94 1.08 -28.52
N SER A 3 0.86 -0.25 -28.36
CA SER A 3 0.67 -0.89 -27.03
C SER A 3 1.88 -0.78 -26.10
N ALA A 4 3.11 -0.79 -26.64
CA ALA A 4 4.32 -0.71 -25.83
C ALA A 4 4.61 0.70 -25.28
N ARG A 5 4.08 1.75 -25.93
CA ARG A 5 4.24 3.14 -25.49
C ARG A 5 3.28 3.49 -24.35
N LEU A 6 2.06 2.94 -24.38
CA LEU A 6 1.06 3.16 -23.33
C LEU A 6 1.44 2.48 -22.01
N VAL A 7 1.96 1.24 -22.07
CA VAL A 7 2.44 0.48 -20.90
C VAL A 7 3.65 1.17 -20.25
N ARG A 8 4.55 1.75 -21.05
CA ARG A 8 5.68 2.54 -20.53
C ARG A 8 5.24 3.82 -19.82
N SER A 9 4.20 4.50 -20.31
CA SER A 9 3.69 5.73 -19.68
C SER A 9 3.05 5.48 -18.31
N CYS A 10 2.40 4.33 -18.10
CA CYS A 10 1.83 3.97 -16.79
C CYS A 10 2.90 3.63 -15.75
N CYS A 11 4.02 3.00 -16.14
CA CYS A 11 5.12 2.66 -15.22
C CYS A 11 5.93 3.89 -14.77
N VAL A 12 6.05 4.92 -15.63
CA VAL A 12 6.82 6.15 -15.32
C VAL A 12 6.09 7.03 -14.29
N LEU A 13 4.77 7.03 -14.27
CA LEU A 13 3.98 7.81 -13.30
C LEU A 13 4.04 7.24 -11.87
N VAL A 14 4.24 5.92 -11.71
CA VAL A 14 4.40 5.28 -10.40
C VAL A 14 5.74 5.64 -9.76
N LEU A 15 6.82 5.63 -10.54
CA LEU A 15 8.17 5.96 -10.03
C LEU A 15 8.32 7.45 -9.71
N LEU A 16 7.66 8.35 -10.46
CA LEU A 16 7.72 9.79 -10.20
C LEU A 16 6.93 10.22 -8.95
N PHE A 17 5.92 9.45 -8.52
CA PHE A 17 5.16 9.76 -7.31
C PHE A 17 5.86 9.29 -6.03
N PHE A 18 6.55 8.14 -6.06
CA PHE A 18 7.41 7.69 -4.95
C PHE A 18 8.75 8.47 -4.87
N ALA A 19 9.20 9.08 -5.96
CA ALA A 19 10.40 9.92 -6.00
C ALA A 19 10.13 11.41 -5.67
N MET A 20 8.87 11.82 -5.53
CA MET A 20 8.53 13.16 -5.07
C MET A 20 8.76 13.25 -3.56
N PRO A 21 9.64 14.13 -3.07
CA PRO A 21 9.84 14.37 -1.65
C PRO A 21 8.64 15.16 -1.11
N TRP A 22 7.47 14.54 -1.00
CA TRP A 22 6.30 15.17 -0.37
C TRP A 22 6.13 14.76 1.10
N VAL A 23 7.10 14.04 1.66
CA VAL A 23 7.20 13.75 3.12
C VAL A 23 8.38 14.49 3.75
N ALA A 24 8.74 15.63 3.17
CA ALA A 24 9.66 16.58 3.78
C ALA A 24 9.20 18.03 3.52
N GLN A 25 7.90 18.31 3.68
CA GLN A 25 7.55 19.63 4.20
C GLN A 25 7.96 19.60 5.67
N GLY A 26 9.10 20.21 5.94
CA GLY A 26 9.68 20.27 7.27
C GLY A 26 8.63 20.72 8.28
N GLN A 27 8.43 19.90 9.30
CA GLN A 27 8.27 20.49 10.62
C GLN A 27 9.61 21.15 10.92
N GLU A 28 9.67 22.46 10.68
CA GLU A 28 10.50 23.34 11.50
C GLU A 28 10.45 22.82 12.93
N ALA A 29 11.63 22.59 13.51
CA ALA A 29 11.84 22.07 14.86
C ALA A 29 10.62 22.26 15.77
N ALA A 30 9.74 21.25 15.82
CA ALA A 30 8.68 21.24 16.80
C ALA A 30 9.40 21.20 18.16
N ALA A 31 9.15 22.22 18.98
CA ALA A 31 9.67 22.27 20.34
C ALA A 31 9.42 20.91 21.01
N PRO A 32 10.35 20.38 21.84
CA PRO A 32 10.15 19.11 22.51
C PRO A 32 8.78 19.12 23.21
N LEU A 33 7.97 18.12 22.89
CA LEU A 33 6.62 17.98 23.45
C LEU A 33 6.76 17.85 24.97
N PRO A 34 5.97 18.60 25.75
CA PRO A 34 6.18 18.73 27.19
C PRO A 34 5.90 17.46 27.99
N ASP A 35 5.34 16.42 27.38
CA ASP A 35 5.13 15.11 28.00
C ASP A 35 5.11 13.95 26.98
N GLY A 36 5.31 12.72 27.47
CA GLY A 36 5.29 11.51 26.64
C GLY A 36 3.92 11.17 26.03
N LYS A 37 2.82 11.73 26.56
CA LYS A 37 1.48 11.50 26.00
C LYS A 37 1.28 12.29 24.71
N ALA A 38 1.73 13.54 24.68
CA ALA A 38 1.71 14.39 23.50
C ALA A 38 2.56 13.78 22.39
N TRP A 39 3.78 13.30 22.71
CA TRP A 39 4.61 12.58 21.74
C TRP A 39 3.92 11.32 21.19
N LEU A 40 3.30 10.51 22.06
CA LEU A 40 2.60 9.30 21.63
C LEU A 40 1.41 9.62 20.71
N ALA A 41 0.64 10.66 21.03
CA ALA A 41 -0.48 11.10 20.21
C ALA A 41 -0.02 11.55 18.81
N GLU A 42 1.09 12.29 18.72
CA GLU A 42 1.68 12.67 17.44
C GLU A 42 2.19 11.47 16.65
N HIS A 43 2.88 10.54 17.32
CA HIS A 43 3.34 9.29 16.73
C HIS A 43 2.18 8.48 16.11
N ASN A 44 1.09 8.32 16.87
CA ASN A 44 -0.10 7.62 16.40
C ASN A 44 -0.76 8.35 15.22
N ALA A 45 -0.82 9.69 15.28
CA ALA A 45 -1.37 10.49 14.20
C ALA A 45 -0.56 10.33 12.91
N GLU A 46 0.77 10.24 13.02
CA GLU A 46 1.65 9.98 11.89
C GLU A 46 1.40 8.58 11.28
N ALA A 47 1.30 7.54 12.11
CA ALA A 47 0.98 6.20 11.64
C ALA A 47 -0.36 6.14 10.90
N VAL A 48 -1.42 6.78 11.44
CA VAL A 48 -2.72 6.88 10.76
C VAL A 48 -2.59 7.67 9.45
N ARG A 49 -1.82 8.77 9.44
CA ARG A 49 -1.62 9.61 8.25
C ARG A 49 -0.93 8.84 7.12
N VAL A 50 0.17 8.15 7.40
CA VAL A 50 0.90 7.33 6.41
C VAL A 50 -0.03 6.30 5.77
N ASN A 51 -0.78 5.56 6.58
CA ASN A 51 -1.71 4.54 6.08
C ASN A 51 -2.87 5.16 5.29
N ARG A 52 -3.41 6.32 5.72
CA ARG A 52 -4.47 7.04 4.99
C ARG A 52 -4.00 7.53 3.62
N VAL A 53 -2.79 8.11 3.55
CA VAL A 53 -2.19 8.58 2.30
C VAL A 53 -1.97 7.40 1.34
N ALA A 54 -1.46 6.28 1.83
CA ALA A 54 -1.27 5.08 1.04
C ALA A 54 -2.60 4.58 0.42
N MET A 55 -3.68 4.57 1.21
CA MET A 55 -5.01 4.20 0.69
C MET A 55 -5.53 5.19 -0.36
N GLY A 56 -5.24 6.49 -0.23
CA GLY A 56 -5.52 7.49 -1.27
C GLY A 56 -4.77 7.24 -2.58
N ILE A 57 -3.51 6.83 -2.50
CA ILE A 57 -2.70 6.44 -3.67
C ILE A 57 -3.29 5.20 -4.33
N LEU A 58 -3.61 4.16 -3.56
CA LEU A 58 -4.23 2.94 -4.07
C LEU A 58 -5.59 3.22 -4.73
N PHE A 59 -6.40 4.11 -4.15
CA PHE A 59 -7.67 4.57 -4.72
C PHE A 59 -7.46 5.23 -6.09
N GLY A 60 -6.52 6.20 -6.18
CA GLY A 60 -6.22 6.89 -7.43
C GLY A 60 -5.72 5.93 -8.51
N TRP A 61 -4.81 5.03 -8.15
CA TRP A 61 -4.33 3.95 -9.01
C TRP A 61 -5.49 3.09 -9.54
N ALA A 62 -6.40 2.69 -8.65
CA ALA A 62 -7.53 1.83 -8.99
C ALA A 62 -8.50 2.52 -9.95
N VAL A 63 -8.91 3.76 -9.67
CA VAL A 63 -9.84 4.53 -10.52
C VAL A 63 -9.26 4.73 -11.93
N LEU A 64 -8.00 5.15 -12.03
CA LEU A 64 -7.33 5.32 -13.32
C LEU A 64 -7.25 4.01 -14.11
N ASN A 65 -6.94 2.90 -13.44
CA ASN A 65 -6.83 1.60 -14.09
C ASN A 65 -8.19 0.99 -14.48
N ILE A 66 -9.25 1.26 -13.72
CA ILE A 66 -10.62 0.91 -14.13
C ILE A 66 -10.97 1.70 -15.40
N GLY A 67 -10.76 3.02 -15.42
CA GLY A 67 -11.05 3.86 -16.58
C GLY A 67 -10.29 3.41 -17.84
N THR A 68 -8.98 3.21 -17.72
CA THR A 68 -8.14 2.73 -18.83
C THR A 68 -8.46 1.28 -19.23
N GLY A 69 -8.83 0.42 -18.27
CA GLY A 69 -9.28 -0.94 -18.52
C GLY A 69 -10.59 -0.99 -19.30
N VAL A 70 -11.58 -0.16 -18.95
CA VAL A 70 -12.84 -0.05 -19.68
C VAL A 70 -12.61 0.51 -21.09
N ALA A 71 -11.88 1.62 -21.22
CA ALA A 71 -11.57 2.21 -22.52
C ALA A 71 -10.79 1.23 -23.42
N GLY A 72 -9.76 0.59 -22.87
CA GLY A 72 -8.94 -0.39 -23.57
C GLY A 72 -9.69 -1.65 -23.96
N HIS A 73 -10.69 -2.08 -23.17
CA HIS A 73 -11.55 -3.21 -23.52
C HIS A 73 -12.32 -2.96 -24.84
N PHE A 74 -12.92 -1.77 -24.98
CA PHE A 74 -13.66 -1.40 -26.18
C PHE A 74 -12.75 -1.05 -27.37
N ALA A 75 -11.54 -0.56 -27.12
CA ALA A 75 -10.59 -0.13 -28.15
C ALA A 75 -9.64 -1.23 -28.66
N SER A 76 -9.76 -2.47 -28.18
CA SER A 76 -8.83 -3.55 -28.54
C SER A 76 -9.53 -4.90 -28.70
N GLU A 77 -8.79 -5.90 -29.19
CA GLU A 77 -9.27 -7.28 -29.40
C GLU A 77 -8.26 -8.31 -28.89
N GLY A 78 -8.66 -9.58 -28.89
CA GLY A 78 -7.80 -10.71 -28.53
C GLY A 78 -7.15 -10.59 -27.16
N GLU A 79 -5.83 -10.79 -27.12
CA GLU A 79 -5.05 -10.78 -25.88
C GLU A 79 -5.05 -9.40 -25.20
N THR A 80 -4.97 -8.32 -25.99
CA THR A 80 -4.96 -6.95 -25.48
C THR A 80 -6.29 -6.62 -24.81
N ARG A 81 -7.43 -7.03 -25.41
CA ARG A 81 -8.74 -6.86 -24.78
C ARG A 81 -8.82 -7.63 -23.46
N ALA A 82 -8.32 -8.85 -23.43
CA ALA A 82 -8.30 -9.67 -22.23
C ALA A 82 -7.42 -9.07 -21.12
N PHE A 83 -6.28 -8.47 -21.47
CA PHE A 83 -5.45 -7.70 -20.52
C PHE A 83 -6.24 -6.56 -19.87
N PHE A 84 -6.92 -5.74 -20.68
CA PHE A 84 -7.69 -4.60 -20.16
C PHE A 84 -8.91 -5.01 -19.33
N GLN A 85 -9.54 -6.14 -19.67
CA GLN A 85 -10.60 -6.73 -18.83
C GLN A 85 -10.08 -7.13 -17.45
N ALA A 86 -8.96 -7.87 -17.41
CA ALA A 86 -8.34 -8.26 -16.16
C ALA A 86 -7.85 -7.03 -15.37
N ASN A 87 -7.34 -6.01 -16.06
CA ASN A 87 -6.91 -4.74 -15.45
C ASN A 87 -8.07 -4.06 -14.72
N ALA A 88 -9.20 -3.88 -15.41
CA ALA A 88 -10.39 -3.29 -14.79
C ALA A 88 -10.89 -4.14 -13.61
N ALA A 89 -11.03 -5.45 -13.81
CA ALA A 89 -11.54 -6.36 -12.79
C ALA A 89 -10.67 -6.37 -11.53
N TRP A 90 -9.34 -6.44 -11.68
CA TRP A 90 -8.42 -6.41 -10.55
C TRP A 90 -8.44 -5.08 -9.81
N ASN A 91 -8.55 -3.97 -10.53
CA ASN A 91 -8.59 -2.66 -9.89
C ASN A 91 -9.93 -2.36 -9.20
N VAL A 92 -11.01 -3.10 -9.49
CA VAL A 92 -12.19 -3.10 -8.60
C VAL A 92 -11.84 -3.64 -7.21
N VAL A 93 -11.02 -4.71 -7.13
CA VAL A 93 -10.54 -5.24 -5.84
C VAL A 93 -9.68 -4.20 -5.12
N ASN A 94 -8.72 -3.59 -5.83
CA ASN A 94 -7.89 -2.52 -5.27
C ASN A 94 -8.72 -1.33 -4.77
N LEU A 95 -9.76 -0.93 -5.51
CA LEU A 95 -10.66 0.14 -5.11
C LEU A 95 -11.40 -0.21 -3.81
N THR A 96 -11.90 -1.44 -3.69
CA THR A 96 -12.54 -1.91 -2.46
C THR A 96 -11.59 -1.88 -1.28
N ILE A 97 -10.36 -2.38 -1.44
CA ILE A 97 -9.34 -2.34 -0.39
C ILE A 97 -9.04 -0.89 0.01
N ALA A 98 -8.83 -0.01 -0.98
CA ALA A 98 -8.54 1.40 -0.74
C ALA A 98 -9.67 2.11 0.02
N VAL A 99 -10.93 1.90 -0.36
CA VAL A 99 -12.08 2.53 0.32
C VAL A 99 -12.21 2.01 1.76
N LEU A 100 -12.15 0.70 1.97
CA LEU A 100 -12.28 0.12 3.31
C LEU A 100 -11.11 0.50 4.22
N GLY A 101 -9.88 0.47 3.68
CA GLY A 101 -8.68 0.89 4.39
C GLY A 101 -8.72 2.36 4.74
N TYR A 102 -9.08 3.23 3.79
CA TYR A 102 -9.22 4.66 4.03
C TYR A 102 -10.28 4.94 5.10
N HIS A 103 -11.45 4.29 5.03
CA HIS A 103 -12.50 4.43 6.03
C HIS A 103 -11.99 4.04 7.42
N GLY A 104 -11.29 2.91 7.55
CA GLY A 104 -10.70 2.48 8.83
C GLY A 104 -9.72 3.50 9.42
N GLN A 105 -8.90 4.14 8.56
CA GLN A 105 -7.99 5.20 9.00
C GLN A 105 -8.71 6.54 9.26
N ALA A 106 -9.82 6.80 8.58
CA ALA A 106 -10.60 8.04 8.74
C ALA A 106 -11.39 8.09 10.05
N THR A 107 -11.84 6.93 10.54
CA THR A 107 -12.57 6.79 11.81
C THR A 107 -11.68 6.48 13.00
N ALA A 108 -10.38 6.30 12.77
CA ALA A 108 -9.40 6.15 13.85
C ALA A 108 -9.28 7.46 14.66
N ASP A 109 -9.17 7.31 15.97
CA ASP A 109 -8.88 8.40 16.90
C ASP A 109 -7.51 8.18 17.57
N PRO A 110 -6.40 8.52 16.87
CA PRO A 110 -5.04 8.25 17.36
C PRO A 110 -4.70 8.97 18.66
N GLY A 111 -5.40 10.06 18.99
CA GLY A 111 -5.19 10.83 20.21
C GLY A 111 -5.70 10.15 21.48
N SER A 112 -6.63 9.19 21.36
CA SER A 112 -7.14 8.42 22.50
C SER A 112 -6.39 7.12 22.77
N TRP A 113 -5.35 6.81 22.01
CA TRP A 113 -4.61 5.56 22.16
C TRP A 113 -3.57 5.68 23.28
N ASP A 114 -3.61 4.72 24.20
CA ASP A 114 -2.54 4.52 25.17
C ASP A 114 -1.38 3.72 24.56
N LEU A 115 -0.29 3.59 25.30
CA LEU A 115 0.93 2.92 24.82
C LEU A 115 0.67 1.47 24.38
N ALA A 116 -0.14 0.73 25.13
CA ALA A 116 -0.47 -0.65 24.82
C ALA A 116 -1.25 -0.76 23.51
N ARG A 117 -2.24 0.13 23.30
CA ARG A 117 -2.99 0.21 22.05
C ARG A 117 -2.12 0.63 20.88
N SER A 118 -1.25 1.63 21.04
CA SER A 118 -0.30 2.06 19.99
C SER A 118 0.59 0.90 19.52
N LEU A 119 1.17 0.15 20.45
CA LEU A 119 1.99 -1.02 20.14
C LEU A 119 1.17 -2.11 19.43
N SER A 120 -0.04 -2.38 19.92
CA SER A 120 -0.94 -3.38 19.35
C SER A 120 -1.36 -3.02 17.92
N GLU A 121 -1.76 -1.77 17.66
CA GLU A 121 -2.17 -1.31 16.32
C GLU A 121 -0.99 -1.30 15.35
N GLY A 122 0.20 -0.86 15.80
CA GLY A 122 1.43 -0.91 15.01
C GLY A 122 1.79 -2.34 14.57
N GLN A 123 1.82 -3.28 15.52
CA GLN A 123 2.08 -4.70 15.22
C GLN A 123 0.99 -5.33 14.36
N ARG A 124 -0.27 -4.97 14.57
CA ARG A 124 -1.38 -5.43 13.73
C ARG A 124 -1.20 -4.96 12.30
N MET A 125 -0.84 -3.70 12.09
CA MET A 125 -0.62 -3.12 10.77
C MET A 125 0.53 -3.83 10.04
N GLU A 126 1.68 -4.04 10.69
CA GLU A 126 2.79 -4.79 10.11
C GLU A 126 2.39 -6.20 9.67
N LYS A 127 1.64 -6.92 10.52
CA LYS A 127 1.18 -8.28 10.18
C LYS A 127 0.25 -8.28 8.98
N LEU A 128 -0.67 -7.31 8.88
CA LEU A 128 -1.57 -7.17 7.75
C LEU A 128 -0.79 -6.90 6.45
N LEU A 129 0.18 -5.99 6.50
CA LEU A 129 1.00 -5.63 5.34
C LEU A 129 1.91 -6.78 4.89
N LEU A 130 2.54 -7.50 5.82
CA LEU A 130 3.35 -8.68 5.51
C LEU A 130 2.50 -9.81 4.91
N PHE A 131 1.28 -10.01 5.43
CA PHE A 131 0.35 -10.97 4.84
C PHE A 131 -0.03 -10.58 3.41
N ASN A 132 -0.31 -9.30 3.16
CA ASN A 132 -0.68 -8.81 1.83
C ASN A 132 0.49 -8.87 0.83
N ALA A 133 1.70 -8.51 1.26
CA ALA A 133 2.91 -8.71 0.46
C ALA A 133 3.11 -10.19 0.07
N GLY A 134 2.74 -11.12 0.96
CA GLY A 134 2.69 -12.55 0.65
C GLY A 134 1.65 -12.91 -0.41
N LEU A 135 0.45 -12.31 -0.34
CA LEU A 135 -0.59 -12.47 -1.37
C LEU A 135 -0.12 -11.92 -2.72
N ASP A 136 0.64 -10.83 -2.75
CA ASP A 136 1.18 -10.25 -3.99
C ASP A 136 2.14 -11.18 -4.72
N VAL A 137 2.99 -11.89 -3.97
CA VAL A 137 3.80 -12.98 -4.53
C VAL A 137 2.91 -14.07 -5.11
N GLY A 138 1.81 -14.40 -4.45
CA GLY A 138 0.78 -15.31 -4.95
C GLY A 138 0.14 -14.81 -6.26
N TYR A 139 -0.17 -13.52 -6.37
CA TYR A 139 -0.73 -12.92 -7.59
C TYR A 139 0.26 -12.94 -8.75
N LEU A 140 1.54 -12.66 -8.49
CA LEU A 140 2.61 -12.77 -9.48
C LEU A 140 2.75 -14.22 -9.97
N ALA A 141 2.79 -15.18 -9.05
CA ALA A 141 2.87 -16.60 -9.39
C ALA A 141 1.67 -17.05 -10.23
N PHE A 142 0.45 -16.65 -9.82
CA PHE A 142 -0.76 -16.98 -10.55
C PHE A 142 -0.82 -16.30 -11.93
N GLY A 143 -0.39 -15.04 -12.03
CA GLY A 143 -0.26 -14.33 -13.30
C GLY A 143 0.72 -15.02 -14.25
N GLY A 144 1.88 -15.45 -13.75
CA GLY A 144 2.86 -16.24 -14.49
C GLY A 144 2.29 -17.58 -14.97
N PHE A 145 1.58 -18.30 -14.09
CA PHE A 145 0.89 -19.54 -14.44
C PHE A 145 -0.15 -19.33 -15.55
N LEU A 146 -1.00 -18.31 -15.45
CA LEU A 146 -2.00 -18.01 -16.48
C LEU A 146 -1.35 -17.67 -17.82
N TRP A 147 -0.26 -16.90 -17.79
CA TRP A 147 0.46 -16.52 -19.00
C TRP A 147 1.08 -17.75 -19.69
N GLU A 148 1.78 -18.59 -18.93
CA GLU A 148 2.38 -19.84 -19.43
C GLU A 148 1.31 -20.79 -19.99
N ARG A 149 0.24 -21.02 -19.23
CA ARG A 149 -0.87 -21.87 -19.64
C ARG A 149 -1.56 -21.33 -20.90
N GLY A 150 -1.70 -20.01 -20.98
CA GLY A 150 -2.24 -19.32 -22.14
C GLY A 150 -1.38 -19.51 -23.39
N ALA A 151 -0.06 -19.53 -23.27
CA ALA A 151 0.84 -19.84 -24.37
C ALA A 151 0.69 -21.30 -24.82
N ARG A 152 0.66 -22.27 -23.89
CA ARG A 152 0.51 -23.69 -24.20
C ARG A 152 -0.84 -24.07 -24.83
N LYS A 153 -1.90 -23.34 -24.49
CA LYS A 153 -3.28 -23.62 -24.95
C LYS A 153 -3.74 -22.67 -26.05
N ASP A 154 -2.84 -21.86 -26.59
CA ASP A 154 -3.13 -20.76 -27.52
C ASP A 154 -4.36 -19.92 -27.12
N SER A 155 -4.46 -19.60 -25.83
CA SER A 155 -5.56 -18.83 -25.28
C SER A 155 -5.14 -17.38 -25.10
N ALA A 156 -5.59 -16.51 -26.00
CA ALA A 156 -5.42 -15.07 -25.90
C ALA A 156 -5.97 -14.51 -24.56
N ARG A 157 -7.06 -15.08 -24.05
CA ARG A 157 -7.65 -14.68 -22.77
C ARG A 157 -6.70 -14.94 -21.59
N LEU A 158 -6.18 -16.16 -21.48
CA LEU A 158 -5.27 -16.52 -20.39
C LEU A 158 -3.95 -15.74 -20.46
N ARG A 159 -3.41 -15.51 -21.67
CA ARG A 159 -2.21 -14.67 -21.87
C ARG A 159 -2.45 -13.24 -21.40
N GLY A 160 -3.56 -12.63 -21.81
CA GLY A 160 -3.90 -11.25 -21.44
C GLY A 160 -4.13 -11.10 -19.93
N TRP A 161 -4.89 -12.03 -19.33
CA TRP A 161 -5.15 -12.03 -17.89
C TRP A 161 -3.85 -12.23 -17.10
N GLY A 162 -3.03 -13.20 -17.49
CA GLY A 162 -1.74 -13.46 -16.83
C GLY A 162 -0.82 -12.25 -16.85
N LYS A 163 -0.68 -11.59 -18.01
CA LYS A 163 0.10 -10.35 -18.14
C LYS A 163 -0.45 -9.21 -17.29
N SER A 164 -1.77 -9.06 -17.21
CA SER A 164 -2.39 -8.03 -16.35
C SER A 164 -2.13 -8.31 -14.88
N LEU A 165 -2.32 -9.56 -14.43
CA LEU A 165 -2.03 -9.94 -13.04
C LEU A 165 -0.57 -9.74 -12.67
N LEU A 166 0.37 -9.99 -13.59
CA LEU A 166 1.79 -9.70 -13.35
C LEU A 166 2.07 -8.22 -13.13
N VAL A 167 1.45 -7.34 -13.94
CA VAL A 167 1.58 -5.88 -13.76
C VAL A 167 0.96 -5.43 -12.45
N GLN A 168 -0.25 -5.92 -12.15
CA GLN A 168 -0.98 -5.55 -10.95
C GLN A 168 -0.32 -6.06 -9.67
N GLY A 169 0.07 -7.34 -9.64
CA GLY A 169 0.79 -7.94 -8.52
C GLY A 169 2.17 -7.31 -8.32
N GLY A 170 2.85 -6.91 -9.40
CA GLY A 170 4.12 -6.18 -9.32
C GLY A 170 3.97 -4.80 -8.69
N PHE A 171 2.91 -4.06 -9.07
CA PHE A 171 2.58 -2.80 -8.42
C PHE A 171 2.26 -2.98 -6.93
N LEU A 172 1.39 -3.94 -6.59
CA LEU A 172 1.00 -4.19 -5.20
C LEU A 172 2.20 -4.60 -4.33
N LEU A 173 3.07 -5.47 -4.84
CA LEU A 173 4.26 -5.90 -4.10
C LEU A 173 5.18 -4.73 -3.75
N VAL A 174 5.36 -3.78 -4.68
CA VAL A 174 6.15 -2.57 -4.41
C VAL A 174 5.41 -1.65 -3.43
N PHE A 175 4.10 -1.46 -3.63
CA PHE A 175 3.26 -0.63 -2.77
C PHE A 175 3.27 -1.13 -1.32
N ASP A 176 2.99 -2.41 -1.09
CA ASP A 176 2.97 -3.04 0.23
C ASP A 176 4.38 -3.14 0.82
N GLY A 177 5.41 -3.38 0.00
CA GLY A 177 6.80 -3.36 0.45
C GLY A 177 7.22 -2.00 1.02
N VAL A 178 6.90 -0.91 0.31
CA VAL A 178 7.15 0.45 0.80
C VAL A 178 6.35 0.75 2.06
N LEU A 179 5.06 0.41 2.07
CA LEU A 179 4.19 0.67 3.21
C LEU A 179 4.60 -0.13 4.46
N THR A 180 5.04 -1.38 4.27
CA THR A 180 5.63 -2.23 5.32
C THR A 180 6.87 -1.58 5.89
N PHE A 181 7.79 -1.10 5.04
CA PHE A 181 9.00 -0.43 5.49
C PHE A 181 8.71 0.83 6.31
N LEU A 182 7.76 1.67 5.86
CA LEU A 182 7.38 2.88 6.58
C LEU A 182 6.75 2.58 7.95
N ASN A 183 5.83 1.61 8.01
CA ASN A 183 5.22 1.20 9.29
C ASN A 183 6.25 0.57 10.23
N ALA A 184 7.20 -0.23 9.72
CA ALA A 184 8.28 -0.81 10.53
C ALA A 184 9.22 0.25 11.11
N ARG A 185 9.48 1.34 10.36
CA ARG A 185 10.24 2.49 10.88
C ARG A 185 9.51 3.17 12.03
N LEU A 186 8.22 3.47 11.86
CA LEU A 186 7.40 4.09 12.91
C LEU A 186 7.35 3.21 14.17
N ASN A 187 7.03 1.93 14.02
CA ASN A 187 6.99 1.02 15.16
C ASN A 187 8.37 0.86 15.82
N GLY A 188 9.45 0.91 15.04
CA GLY A 188 10.82 0.97 15.54
C GLY A 188 11.10 2.19 16.41
N GLU A 189 10.63 3.37 16.01
CA GLU A 189 10.76 4.61 16.80
C GLU A 189 10.01 4.54 18.13
N LEU A 190 8.80 3.96 18.13
CA LEU A 190 8.02 3.74 19.34
C LEU A 190 8.71 2.76 20.28
N THR A 191 9.16 1.62 19.75
CA THR A 191 9.79 0.56 20.55
C THR A 191 11.15 0.97 21.10
N ALA A 192 11.94 1.76 20.36
CA ALA A 192 13.23 2.28 20.82
C ALA A 192 13.12 3.22 22.03
N ARG A 193 11.93 3.76 22.30
CA ARG A 193 11.65 4.65 23.44
C ARG A 193 11.08 3.92 24.66
N LEU A 194 10.92 2.60 24.59
CA LEU A 194 10.43 1.81 25.71
C LEU A 194 11.56 1.53 26.70
N VAL A 195 11.31 1.83 27.97
CA VAL A 195 12.17 1.43 29.08
C VAL A 195 11.35 0.73 30.17
N PRO A 196 11.97 -0.10 31.02
CA PRO A 196 11.29 -0.66 32.19
C PRO A 196 10.71 0.44 33.08
N ALA A 197 9.49 0.24 33.58
CA ALA A 197 8.90 1.14 34.55
C ALA A 197 9.73 1.15 35.86
N PRO A 198 9.76 2.26 36.63
CA PRO A 198 10.61 2.38 37.82
C PRO A 198 10.28 1.37 38.94
N ASP A 199 9.04 0.87 38.97
CA ASP A 199 8.57 -0.18 39.88
C ASP A 199 8.91 -1.60 39.39
N GLY A 200 9.56 -1.71 38.23
CA GLY A 200 9.95 -2.98 37.61
C GLY A 200 8.80 -3.72 36.93
N ILE A 201 7.58 -3.16 36.93
CA ILE A 201 6.39 -3.80 36.37
C ILE A 201 5.91 -3.00 35.15
N GLY A 202 6.22 -3.52 33.97
CA GLY A 202 5.75 -2.97 32.69
C GLY A 202 6.77 -2.06 32.00
N LEU A 203 6.30 -1.36 30.97
CA LEU A 203 7.10 -0.47 30.13
C LEU A 203 6.55 0.94 30.23
N MET A 204 7.45 1.93 30.24
CA MET A 204 7.11 3.34 30.10
C MET A 204 7.81 3.93 28.87
N LEU A 205 7.22 5.00 28.35
CA LEU A 205 7.77 5.75 27.24
C LEU A 205 8.77 6.79 27.78
N THR A 206 9.96 6.87 27.18
CA THR A 206 10.90 7.98 27.40
C THR A 206 10.76 9.05 26.33
N TRP A 207 10.97 10.30 26.74
CA TRP A 207 10.97 11.48 25.88
C TRP A 207 12.21 12.33 26.19
N PRO A 208 12.76 13.06 25.20
CA PRO A 208 13.96 13.90 25.35
C PRO A 208 13.73 15.26 26.02
#